data_AF-A0A0H5D1U5-F1
#
_entry.id   AF-A0A0H5D1U5-F1
#
_cell.length_a   1.000
_cell.length_b   1.000
_cell.length_c   1.000
_cell.angle_alpha   90.00
_cell.angle_beta   90.00
_cell.angle_gamma   90.00
#
_symmetry.space_group_name_H-M   'P 1'
#
loop_
_entity.id
_entity.type
_entity.pdbx_description
1 polymer ?
#
loop_
_entity_poly.entity_id
_entity_poly.type
_entity_poly.pdbx_seq_one_letter_code
_entity_poly.pdbx_strand_id
1 'polypeptide(L)'
;MNYGFTCPDNIPVLHLNCGRLNAQAAQALHKAVRETRDAGRAAMLIDMSGVSRLTHCGLAALVECYGQNGGAITLGFFGITPKVLGRINKFGLGQQLPIYATKTDALEANVFRRHLLAGSRAVILAADAPRDLAPLSWDHATTMLDLLGQPVLSHLTGGLRRFGLRDVCIAAGHNAQDISHHLDADPDSRVILSKQGKEGTDGWEAAPLGTASTLAHLQREISYCQNDLIVLHGDTVGDIDLPAMMEHHRRSGALATVTAFPTEQSDHAHHGWVRSSPTGLVLGLGSPDTVIATSKALALGGIYILSPSAIRMVADRPAQDLERDLLPSLLANRAAIQIFESERRHRIRTGRDYTAVLQAVLRGEIAGLTPDAQEVEPGKWIAKGAEVSRTAKLRAPCFVGRNSIIGAHATLSGGTIIGADSYVGAGAQIDGSIIMPKSHVVEGSELTGQLASPFWAVETAIADGRSEGCEPLDAVRPLSSPQPATTVWRHLVRGVS
;
A
#
# COMPACT_ATOMS: atom_id res chain seq x y z
N MET A 1 36.73 3.05 -24.54
CA MET A 1 35.31 2.66 -24.48
C MET A 1 34.65 3.56 -23.45
N ASN A 2 33.69 4.39 -23.85
CA ASN A 2 32.97 5.26 -22.92
C ASN A 2 31.77 4.48 -22.36
N TYR A 3 31.90 4.02 -21.12
CA TYR A 3 30.79 3.49 -20.36
C TYR A 3 30.12 4.68 -19.67
N GLY A 4 28.90 5.02 -20.12
CA GLY A 4 28.08 6.00 -19.42
C GLY A 4 27.22 5.28 -18.38
N PHE A 5 27.17 5.83 -17.17
CA PHE A 5 26.11 5.52 -16.21
C PHE A 5 25.02 6.58 -16.39
N THR A 6 23.78 6.16 -16.61
CA THR A 6 22.62 7.03 -16.41
C THR A 6 21.85 6.52 -15.20
N CYS A 7 21.62 7.39 -14.21
CA CYS A 7 20.91 7.04 -12.97
C CYS A 7 19.74 8.00 -12.75
N PRO A 8 18.68 7.95 -13.56
CA PRO A 8 17.40 8.56 -13.18
C PRO A 8 16.71 7.73 -12.07
N ASP A 9 16.99 6.42 -12.02
CA ASP A 9 16.28 5.45 -11.19
C ASP A 9 17.22 4.76 -10.17
N ASN A 10 16.67 4.12 -9.14
CA ASN A 10 17.44 3.25 -8.22
C ASN A 10 18.08 2.02 -8.90
N ILE A 11 17.81 1.83 -10.19
CA ILE A 11 18.31 0.74 -11.03
C ILE A 11 19.28 1.33 -12.06
N PRO A 12 20.60 1.23 -11.87
CA PRO A 12 21.58 1.77 -12.81
C PRO A 12 21.50 1.10 -14.17
N VAL A 13 21.74 1.88 -15.23
CA VAL A 13 21.85 1.40 -16.61
C VAL A 13 23.30 1.47 -17.08
N LEU A 14 23.86 0.31 -17.44
CA LEU A 14 25.16 0.20 -18.09
C LEU A 14 24.98 0.24 -19.62
N HIS A 15 25.51 1.27 -20.27
CA HIS A 15 25.50 1.36 -21.73
C HIS A 15 26.71 0.67 -22.36
N LEU A 16 26.49 -0.44 -23.08
CA LEU A 16 27.53 -1.16 -23.81
C LEU A 16 27.77 -0.53 -25.19
N ASN A 17 28.48 0.59 -25.21
CA ASN A 17 28.86 1.31 -26.42
C ASN A 17 30.06 0.66 -27.13
N CYS A 18 29.93 -0.61 -27.50
CA CYS A 18 30.95 -1.34 -28.24
C CYS A 18 30.34 -2.02 -29.47
N GLY A 19 30.75 -1.59 -30.67
CA GLY A 19 30.28 -2.19 -31.92
C GLY A 19 30.53 -3.71 -31.99
N ARG A 20 31.52 -4.23 -31.24
CA ARG A 20 31.82 -5.66 -31.09
C ARG A 20 32.03 -6.01 -29.62
N LEU A 21 31.21 -6.92 -29.08
CA LEU A 21 31.37 -7.45 -27.72
C LEU A 21 32.42 -8.58 -27.71
N ASN A 22 33.54 -8.37 -27.01
CA ASN A 22 34.69 -9.28 -26.90
C ASN A 22 35.09 -9.49 -25.41
N ALA A 23 36.18 -10.23 -25.16
CA ALA A 23 36.64 -10.55 -23.81
C ALA A 23 37.03 -9.31 -22.96
N GLN A 24 37.41 -8.19 -23.58
CA GLN A 24 37.72 -6.95 -22.85
C GLN A 24 36.43 -6.24 -22.39
N ALA A 25 35.39 -6.23 -23.24
CA ALA A 25 34.08 -5.73 -22.86
C ALA A 25 33.42 -6.59 -21.77
N ALA A 26 33.69 -7.90 -21.76
CA ALA A 26 33.29 -8.82 -20.70
C ALA A 26 33.85 -8.42 -19.33
N GLN A 27 35.16 -8.14 -19.25
CA GLN A 27 35.78 -7.72 -17.98
C GLN A 27 35.17 -6.43 -17.43
N ALA A 28 34.86 -5.48 -18.32
CA ALA A 28 34.17 -4.25 -17.93
C ALA A 28 32.75 -4.51 -17.42
N LEU A 29 32.01 -5.43 -18.05
CA LEU A 29 30.69 -5.85 -17.59
C LEU A 29 30.76 -6.45 -16.17
N HIS A 30 31.65 -7.41 -15.93
CA HIS A 30 31.83 -8.00 -14.59
C HIS A 30 32.25 -6.95 -13.55
N LYS A 31 33.10 -6.00 -13.94
CA LYS A 31 33.50 -4.89 -13.06
C LYS A 31 32.30 -4.02 -12.70
N ALA A 32 31.51 -3.59 -13.67
CA ALA A 32 30.33 -2.74 -13.44
C ALA A 32 29.27 -3.43 -12.57
N VAL A 33 29.05 -4.74 -12.77
CA VAL A 33 28.13 -5.52 -11.92
C VAL A 33 28.63 -5.58 -10.47
N ARG A 34 29.94 -5.85 -10.27
CA ARG A 34 30.54 -5.82 -8.92
C ARG A 34 30.42 -4.46 -8.27
N GLU A 35 30.80 -3.38 -8.97
CA GLU A 35 30.71 -2.02 -8.45
C GLU A 35 29.27 -1.64 -8.06
N THR A 36 28.29 -2.06 -8.87
CA THR A 36 26.87 -1.82 -8.60
C THR A 36 26.40 -2.55 -7.34
N ARG A 37 26.82 -3.81 -7.18
CA ARG A 37 26.52 -4.61 -5.99
C ARG A 37 27.22 -4.06 -4.74
N ASP A 38 28.49 -3.69 -4.86
CA ASP A 38 29.28 -3.15 -3.76
C ASP A 38 28.77 -1.77 -3.33
N ALA A 39 28.09 -1.04 -4.23
CA ALA A 39 27.31 0.16 -3.93
C ALA A 39 25.91 -0.15 -3.32
N GLY A 40 25.60 -1.41 -3.00
CA GLY A 40 24.37 -1.84 -2.35
C GLY A 40 23.13 -1.89 -3.25
N ARG A 41 23.29 -1.83 -4.59
CA ARG A 41 22.16 -1.87 -5.52
C ARG A 41 21.72 -3.31 -5.79
N ALA A 42 20.41 -3.54 -5.73
CA ALA A 42 19.81 -4.86 -5.89
C ALA A 42 19.46 -5.24 -7.33
N ALA A 43 19.57 -4.29 -8.28
CA ALA A 43 19.29 -4.52 -9.69
C ALA A 43 20.17 -3.65 -10.61
N MET A 44 20.36 -4.10 -11.85
CA MET A 44 21.04 -3.34 -12.90
C MET A 44 20.47 -3.70 -14.28
N LEU A 45 20.34 -2.72 -15.16
CA LEU A 45 20.01 -2.92 -16.57
C LEU A 45 21.24 -2.73 -17.46
N ILE A 46 21.28 -3.46 -18.55
CA ILE A 46 22.38 -3.44 -19.52
C ILE A 46 21.80 -3.09 -20.89
N ASP A 47 22.13 -1.90 -21.37
CA ASP A 47 21.75 -1.43 -22.70
C ASP A 47 22.73 -1.99 -23.75
N MET A 48 22.20 -2.79 -24.66
CA MET A 48 22.93 -3.44 -25.75
C MET A 48 22.72 -2.76 -27.11
N SER A 49 22.08 -1.60 -27.17
CA SER A 49 21.80 -0.86 -28.41
C SER A 49 23.07 -0.55 -29.22
N GLY A 50 24.19 -0.30 -28.55
CA GLY A 50 25.50 -0.07 -29.18
C GLY A 50 26.19 -1.32 -29.75
N VAL A 51 25.66 -2.53 -29.53
CA VAL A 51 26.29 -3.79 -29.90
C VAL A 51 25.78 -4.30 -31.25
N SER A 52 26.62 -4.22 -32.28
CA SER A 52 26.27 -4.69 -33.64
C SER A 52 26.81 -6.09 -33.97
N ARG A 53 27.84 -6.57 -33.25
CA ARG A 53 28.44 -7.91 -33.43
C ARG A 53 28.74 -8.59 -32.10
N LEU A 54 28.14 -9.76 -31.90
CA LEU A 54 28.43 -10.65 -30.77
C LEU A 54 29.42 -11.74 -31.18
N THR A 55 30.54 -11.87 -30.44
CA THR A 55 31.54 -12.96 -30.61
C THR A 55 31.23 -14.14 -29.70
N HIS A 56 31.82 -15.33 -29.95
CA HIS A 56 31.70 -16.46 -29.02
C HIS A 56 32.18 -16.12 -27.60
N CYS A 57 33.35 -15.47 -27.48
CA CYS A 57 33.87 -15.02 -26.19
C CYS A 57 32.93 -13.99 -25.52
N GLY A 58 32.34 -13.08 -26.30
CA GLY A 58 31.39 -12.10 -25.78
C GLY A 58 30.07 -12.72 -25.32
N LEU A 59 29.58 -13.75 -26.02
CA LEU A 59 28.40 -14.50 -25.59
C LEU A 59 28.67 -15.28 -24.31
N ALA A 60 29.80 -16.00 -24.24
CA ALA A 60 30.22 -16.72 -23.04
C ALA A 60 30.29 -15.80 -21.82
N ALA A 61 30.82 -14.59 -22.01
CA ALA A 61 30.88 -13.58 -20.95
C ALA A 61 29.51 -13.09 -20.46
N LEU A 62 28.52 -12.91 -21.35
CA LEU A 62 27.17 -12.52 -20.92
C LEU A 62 26.54 -13.61 -20.05
N VAL A 63 26.70 -14.87 -20.48
CA VAL A 63 26.18 -16.03 -19.74
C VAL A 63 26.92 -16.22 -18.42
N GLU A 64 28.24 -16.10 -18.42
CA GLU A 64 29.07 -16.21 -17.22
C GLU A 64 28.73 -15.09 -16.22
N CYS A 65 28.60 -13.85 -16.71
CA CYS A 65 28.21 -12.72 -15.88
C CYS A 65 26.83 -12.93 -15.26
N TYR A 66 25.84 -13.37 -16.05
CA TYR A 66 24.51 -13.68 -15.53
C TYR A 66 24.54 -14.87 -14.55
N GLY A 67 25.23 -15.96 -14.88
CA GLY A 67 25.30 -17.16 -14.04
C GLY A 67 26.00 -16.94 -12.71
N GLN A 68 27.08 -16.14 -12.68
CA GLN A 68 27.81 -15.83 -11.44
C GLN A 68 27.09 -14.81 -10.55
N ASN A 69 26.20 -13.98 -11.10
CA ASN A 69 25.63 -12.84 -10.38
C ASN A 69 24.10 -12.87 -10.27
N GLY A 70 23.39 -13.71 -11.02
CA GLY A 70 21.93 -13.71 -11.11
C GLY A 70 21.20 -14.06 -9.81
N GLY A 71 21.91 -14.66 -8.84
CA GLY A 71 21.41 -14.86 -7.47
C GLY A 71 21.70 -13.69 -6.51
N ALA A 72 22.64 -12.81 -6.84
CA ALA A 72 23.09 -11.71 -5.98
C ALA A 72 22.54 -10.34 -6.40
N ILE A 73 22.26 -10.15 -7.69
CA ILE A 73 21.72 -8.91 -8.25
C ILE A 73 20.78 -9.24 -9.43
N THR A 74 19.65 -8.56 -9.51
CA THR A 74 18.73 -8.70 -10.64
C THR A 74 19.34 -8.03 -11.88
N LEU A 75 19.69 -8.81 -12.89
CA LEU A 75 20.25 -8.31 -14.16
C LEU A 75 19.21 -8.38 -15.29
N GLY A 76 19.24 -7.42 -16.20
CA GLY A 76 18.34 -7.36 -17.36
C GLY A 76 19.02 -6.73 -18.55
N PHE A 77 18.67 -7.20 -19.75
CA PHE A 77 19.29 -6.74 -21.00
C PHE A 77 18.21 -6.15 -21.90
N PHE A 78 18.47 -5.01 -22.53
CA PHE A 78 17.53 -4.41 -23.47
C PHE A 78 18.23 -3.77 -24.67
N GLY A 79 17.45 -3.38 -25.69
CA GLY A 79 17.99 -2.72 -26.89
C GLY A 79 18.78 -3.67 -27.80
N ILE A 80 18.56 -4.99 -27.70
CA ILE A 80 19.29 -5.97 -28.50
C ILE A 80 18.82 -5.94 -29.95
N THR A 81 19.74 -5.73 -30.90
CA THR A 81 19.40 -5.77 -32.33
C THR A 81 18.94 -7.18 -32.77
N PRO A 82 18.04 -7.32 -33.77
CA PRO A 82 17.55 -8.63 -34.23
C PRO A 82 18.66 -9.59 -34.64
N LYS A 83 19.75 -9.06 -35.23
CA LYS A 83 20.93 -9.84 -35.61
C LYS A 83 21.66 -10.45 -34.42
N VAL A 84 21.82 -9.67 -33.34
CA VAL A 84 22.46 -10.15 -32.11
C VAL A 84 21.54 -11.13 -31.38
N LEU A 85 20.24 -10.83 -31.31
CA LEU A 85 19.24 -11.71 -30.71
C LEU A 85 19.17 -13.07 -31.41
N GLY A 86 19.16 -13.08 -32.74
CA GLY A 86 19.19 -14.32 -33.53
C GLY A 86 20.45 -15.16 -33.25
N ARG A 87 21.58 -14.51 -32.96
CA ARG A 87 22.80 -15.19 -32.51
C ARG A 87 22.63 -15.80 -31.12
N ILE A 88 22.09 -15.06 -30.15
CA ILE A 88 21.82 -15.56 -28.79
C ILE A 88 20.88 -16.78 -28.84
N ASN A 89 19.79 -16.68 -29.61
CA ASN A 89 18.80 -17.74 -29.76
C ASN A 89 19.38 -19.00 -30.40
N LYS A 90 20.31 -18.86 -31.36
CA LYS A 90 20.99 -20.01 -31.98
C LYS A 90 21.78 -20.86 -30.99
N PHE A 91 22.18 -20.30 -29.84
CA PHE A 91 22.83 -21.03 -28.75
C PHE A 91 21.86 -21.47 -27.64
N GLY A 92 20.54 -21.33 -27.83
CA GLY A 92 19.54 -21.74 -26.84
C GLY A 92 19.39 -20.81 -25.62
N LEU A 93 20.02 -19.64 -25.65
CA LEU A 93 20.14 -18.75 -24.49
C LEU A 93 19.00 -17.73 -24.37
N GLY A 94 18.12 -17.65 -25.37
CA GLY A 94 17.01 -16.68 -25.40
C GLY A 94 16.01 -16.84 -24.24
N GLN A 95 15.92 -18.04 -23.65
CA GLN A 95 15.09 -18.28 -22.46
C GLN A 95 15.88 -18.21 -21.14
N GLN A 96 17.21 -18.14 -21.19
CA GLN A 96 18.07 -18.13 -20.00
C GLN A 96 18.49 -16.72 -19.60
N LEU A 97 18.51 -15.78 -20.54
CA LEU A 97 18.82 -14.38 -20.27
C LEU A 97 17.52 -13.55 -20.21
N PRO A 98 17.35 -12.70 -19.18
CA PRO A 98 16.21 -11.78 -19.08
C PRO A 98 16.38 -10.63 -20.08
N ILE A 99 15.85 -10.84 -21.28
CA ILE A 99 15.93 -9.90 -22.41
C ILE A 99 14.58 -9.18 -22.56
N TYR A 100 14.64 -7.85 -22.64
CA TYR A 100 13.50 -6.96 -22.81
C TYR A 100 13.66 -6.17 -24.12
N ALA A 101 12.54 -5.77 -24.73
CA ALA A 101 12.59 -5.00 -25.96
C ALA A 101 13.12 -3.58 -25.69
N THR A 102 12.58 -2.91 -24.67
CA THR A 102 12.96 -1.55 -24.26
C THR A 102 13.36 -1.47 -22.78
N LYS A 103 13.94 -0.32 -22.37
CA LYS A 103 14.17 0.00 -20.96
C LYS A 103 12.86 -0.01 -20.17
N THR A 104 11.80 0.55 -20.75
CA THR A 104 10.48 0.66 -20.11
C THR A 104 9.90 -0.72 -19.81
N ASP A 105 9.92 -1.63 -20.79
CA ASP A 105 9.44 -3.01 -20.60
C ASP A 105 10.20 -3.73 -19.47
N ALA A 106 11.51 -3.46 -19.35
CA ALA A 106 12.33 -4.01 -18.28
C ALA A 106 11.93 -3.46 -16.92
N LEU A 107 11.72 -2.15 -16.79
CA LEU A 107 11.32 -1.51 -15.53
C LEU A 107 9.90 -1.88 -15.09
N GLU A 108 9.00 -2.16 -16.03
CA GLU A 108 7.63 -2.63 -15.75
C GLU A 108 7.58 -4.10 -15.31
N ALA A 109 8.61 -4.89 -15.62
CA ALA A 109 8.68 -6.28 -15.17
C ALA A 109 8.78 -6.37 -13.64
N ASN A 110 7.99 -7.27 -13.04
CA ASN A 110 7.90 -7.45 -11.58
C ASN A 110 9.28 -7.62 -10.90
N VAL A 111 10.22 -8.27 -11.57
CA VAL A 111 11.60 -8.49 -11.08
C VAL A 111 12.40 -7.21 -10.91
N PHE A 112 12.12 -6.15 -11.69
CA PHE A 112 12.74 -4.83 -11.54
C PHE A 112 11.87 -3.87 -10.74
N ARG A 113 10.54 -3.92 -10.90
CA ARG A 113 9.61 -3.06 -10.13
C ARG A 113 9.88 -3.10 -8.63
N ARG A 114 10.20 -4.28 -8.09
CA ARG A 114 10.59 -4.50 -6.68
C ARG A 114 11.88 -3.83 -6.21
N HIS A 115 12.57 -3.09 -7.07
CA HIS A 115 13.82 -2.39 -6.75
C HIS A 115 13.77 -0.89 -7.06
N LEU A 116 12.66 -0.38 -7.62
CA LEU A 116 12.56 1.00 -8.10
C LEU A 116 12.65 2.04 -6.96
N LEU A 117 12.22 1.69 -5.75
CA LEU A 117 12.28 2.54 -4.56
C LEU A 117 13.26 2.02 -3.50
N ALA A 118 14.19 1.14 -3.90
CA ALA A 118 15.23 0.65 -2.98
C ALA A 118 16.12 1.79 -2.46
N GLY A 119 16.21 1.94 -1.14
CA GLY A 119 16.96 3.03 -0.48
C GLY A 119 16.19 4.36 -0.36
N SER A 120 14.96 4.43 -0.87
CA SER A 120 14.03 5.50 -0.55
C SER A 120 13.46 5.30 0.86
N ARG A 121 13.02 6.40 1.48
CA ARG A 121 12.37 6.39 2.79
C ARG A 121 10.90 6.78 2.67
N ALA A 122 10.09 6.23 3.55
CA ALA A 122 8.69 6.60 3.68
C ALA A 122 8.30 6.94 5.12
N VAL A 123 7.35 7.86 5.28
CA VAL A 123 6.65 8.10 6.55
C VAL A 123 5.18 7.73 6.37
N ILE A 124 4.66 6.89 7.26
CA ILE A 124 3.22 6.62 7.38
C ILE A 124 2.71 7.44 8.58
N LEU A 125 1.78 8.35 8.33
CA LEU A 125 1.14 9.18 9.35
C LEU A 125 -0.04 8.40 9.95
N ALA A 126 0.14 7.86 11.13
CA ALA A 126 -0.81 7.00 11.85
C ALA A 126 -1.21 7.63 13.20
N ALA A 127 -1.31 8.96 13.24
CA ALA A 127 -1.50 9.70 14.49
C ALA A 127 -2.98 9.84 14.90
N ASP A 128 -3.90 9.76 13.93
CA ASP A 128 -5.28 10.19 14.09
C ASP A 128 -6.21 9.06 14.58
N ALA A 129 -7.18 9.45 15.41
CA ALA A 129 -8.39 8.68 15.69
C ALA A 129 -9.58 9.51 15.18
N PRO A 130 -10.03 9.30 13.92
CA PRO A 130 -11.11 10.10 13.37
C PRO A 130 -12.37 9.87 14.20
N ARG A 131 -12.98 10.95 14.71
CA ARG A 131 -14.28 10.88 15.39
C ARG A 131 -15.35 10.31 14.46
N ASP A 132 -15.28 10.66 13.18
CA ASP A 132 -16.20 10.19 12.13
C ASP A 132 -16.05 8.68 11.82
N LEU A 133 -15.01 8.03 12.34
CA LEU A 133 -14.79 6.58 12.23
C LEU A 133 -15.37 5.81 13.44
N ALA A 134 -15.92 6.50 14.44
CA ALA A 134 -16.60 5.82 15.53
C ALA A 134 -17.78 4.97 14.97
N PRO A 135 -18.04 3.79 15.53
CA PRO A 135 -17.39 3.18 16.71
C PRO A 135 -16.10 2.40 16.42
N LEU A 136 -15.69 2.21 15.15
CA LEU A 136 -14.48 1.45 14.79
C LEU A 136 -13.20 2.02 15.41
N SER A 137 -13.13 3.34 15.58
CA SER A 137 -11.98 4.02 16.17
C SER A 137 -11.90 3.96 17.69
N TRP A 138 -12.90 3.37 18.38
CA TRP A 138 -12.84 3.18 19.83
C TRP A 138 -11.81 2.11 20.22
N ASP A 139 -11.82 0.99 19.49
CA ASP A 139 -11.05 -0.19 19.83
C ASP A 139 -9.68 -0.21 19.14
N HIS A 140 -9.53 0.47 17.99
CA HIS A 140 -8.38 0.33 17.12
C HIS A 140 -7.96 1.65 16.45
N ALA A 141 -6.66 1.83 16.26
CA ALA A 141 -6.16 2.81 15.29
C ALA A 141 -6.68 2.48 13.89
N THR A 142 -6.93 3.48 13.04
CA THR A 142 -7.40 3.26 11.65
C THR A 142 -6.50 2.31 10.87
N THR A 143 -5.18 2.42 11.08
CA THR A 143 -4.17 1.54 10.47
C THR A 143 -4.27 0.08 10.91
N MET A 144 -4.94 -0.20 12.01
CA MET A 144 -5.12 -1.55 12.58
C MET A 144 -6.48 -2.16 12.26
N LEU A 145 -7.36 -1.46 11.55
CA LEU A 145 -8.61 -2.04 11.06
C LEU A 145 -8.33 -3.21 10.10
N ASP A 146 -9.09 -4.29 10.26
CA ASP A 146 -8.92 -5.51 9.48
C ASP A 146 -9.44 -5.34 8.04
N LEU A 147 -8.53 -5.36 7.08
CA LEU A 147 -8.88 -5.30 5.66
C LEU A 147 -8.80 -6.71 5.06
N LEU A 148 -9.79 -7.53 5.39
CA LEU A 148 -9.98 -8.91 4.92
C LEU A 148 -8.84 -9.85 5.32
N GLY A 149 -8.54 -9.91 6.63
CA GLY A 149 -7.59 -10.84 7.25
C GLY A 149 -6.23 -10.24 7.62
N GLN A 150 -5.94 -9.02 7.14
CA GLN A 150 -4.71 -8.28 7.45
C GLN A 150 -5.04 -6.82 7.76
N PRO A 151 -4.37 -6.18 8.73
CA PRO A 151 -4.64 -4.79 9.05
C PRO A 151 -4.23 -3.86 7.89
N VAL A 152 -4.88 -2.70 7.79
CA VAL A 152 -4.54 -1.64 6.81
C VAL A 152 -3.03 -1.38 6.76
N LEU A 153 -2.36 -1.37 7.91
CA LEU A 153 -0.91 -1.17 8.02
C LEU A 153 -0.09 -2.21 7.25
N SER A 154 -0.49 -3.48 7.28
CA SER A 154 0.20 -4.54 6.52
C SER A 154 0.06 -4.34 5.02
N HIS A 155 -1.09 -3.84 4.57
CA HIS A 155 -1.32 -3.50 3.16
C HIS A 155 -0.47 -2.29 2.73
N LEU A 156 -0.41 -1.25 3.55
CA LEU A 156 0.45 -0.07 3.30
C LEU A 156 1.93 -0.47 3.20
N THR A 157 2.44 -1.19 4.20
CA THR A 157 3.84 -1.62 4.24
C THR A 157 4.14 -2.64 3.15
N GLY A 158 3.23 -3.58 2.87
CA GLY A 158 3.30 -4.53 1.75
C GLY A 158 3.37 -3.82 0.39
N GLY A 159 2.54 -2.79 0.17
CA GLY A 159 2.56 -1.96 -1.02
C GLY A 159 3.89 -1.23 -1.22
N LEU A 160 4.50 -0.71 -0.15
CA LEU A 160 5.84 -0.11 -0.20
C LEU A 160 6.92 -1.16 -0.50
N ARG A 161 6.85 -2.33 0.16
CA ARG A 161 7.77 -3.45 -0.03
C ARG A 161 7.74 -4.00 -1.46
N ARG A 162 6.57 -3.96 -2.14
CA ARG A 162 6.41 -4.35 -3.54
C ARG A 162 7.31 -3.57 -4.50
N PHE A 163 7.73 -2.35 -4.13
CA PHE A 163 8.65 -1.51 -4.90
C PHE A 163 10.09 -1.49 -4.34
N GLY A 164 10.37 -2.29 -3.32
CA GLY A 164 11.68 -2.35 -2.66
C GLY A 164 11.89 -1.31 -1.56
N LEU A 165 10.87 -0.52 -1.23
CA LEU A 165 10.94 0.45 -0.14
C LEU A 165 10.77 -0.30 1.19
N ARG A 166 11.84 -0.30 1.99
CA ARG A 166 11.91 -1.02 3.27
C ARG A 166 12.14 -0.10 4.46
N ASP A 167 12.76 1.06 4.24
CA ASP A 167 13.03 2.03 5.29
C ASP A 167 11.77 2.87 5.52
N VAL A 168 10.96 2.46 6.49
CA VAL A 168 9.65 3.06 6.79
C VAL A 168 9.63 3.57 8.22
N CYS A 169 9.18 4.80 8.43
CA CYS A 169 8.88 5.34 9.74
C CYS A 169 7.35 5.46 9.90
N ILE A 170 6.80 4.86 10.95
CA ILE A 170 5.39 4.99 11.30
C ILE A 170 5.29 6.00 12.43
N ALA A 171 4.67 7.14 12.17
CA ALA A 171 4.38 8.15 13.18
C ALA A 171 3.02 7.84 13.83
N ALA A 172 3.06 7.16 14.96
CA ALA A 172 1.89 6.64 15.65
C ALA A 172 1.49 7.56 16.81
N GLY A 173 0.19 7.85 16.93
CA GLY A 173 -0.36 8.68 18.01
C GLY A 173 -1.31 7.86 18.87
N HIS A 174 -2.59 7.89 18.53
CA HIS A 174 -3.62 7.08 19.17
C HIS A 174 -3.39 5.57 18.94
N ASN A 175 -3.63 4.76 19.98
CA ASN A 175 -3.43 3.30 20.00
C ASN A 175 -2.08 2.84 19.41
N ALA A 176 -1.01 3.59 19.70
CA ALA A 176 0.34 3.25 19.25
C ALA A 176 0.84 1.89 19.79
N GLN A 177 0.26 1.40 20.88
CA GLN A 177 0.49 0.06 21.43
C GLN A 177 0.09 -1.04 20.44
N ASP A 178 -1.06 -0.92 19.78
CA ASP A 178 -1.54 -1.93 18.82
C ASP A 178 -0.60 -2.02 17.63
N ILE A 179 -0.14 -0.87 17.13
CA ILE A 179 0.86 -0.79 16.08
C ILE A 179 2.18 -1.43 16.56
N SER A 180 2.61 -1.15 17.79
CA SER A 180 3.81 -1.75 18.39
C SER A 180 3.72 -3.28 18.43
N HIS A 181 2.62 -3.82 18.98
CA HIS A 181 2.41 -5.27 19.06
C HIS A 181 2.36 -5.94 17.69
N HIS A 182 1.77 -5.28 16.70
CA HIS A 182 1.75 -5.78 15.33
C HIS A 182 3.16 -5.85 14.72
N LEU A 183 3.96 -4.80 14.89
CA LEU A 183 5.34 -4.77 14.41
C LEU A 183 6.25 -5.77 15.14
N ASP A 184 6.01 -6.03 16.43
CA ASP A 184 6.77 -7.04 17.18
C ASP A 184 6.49 -8.46 16.67
N ALA A 185 5.30 -8.70 16.11
CA ALA A 185 4.90 -9.98 15.52
C ALA A 185 5.41 -10.18 14.07
N ASP A 186 5.65 -9.09 13.32
CA ASP A 186 6.33 -9.09 12.01
C ASP A 186 7.66 -8.34 12.13
N PRO A 187 8.74 -8.97 12.67
CA PRO A 187 10.01 -8.33 12.93
C PRO A 187 10.77 -8.05 11.62
N ASP A 188 10.26 -7.14 10.79
CA ASP A 188 11.02 -6.54 9.70
C ASP A 188 11.91 -5.44 10.29
N SER A 189 13.21 -5.69 10.26
CA SER A 189 14.26 -4.95 10.98
C SER A 189 14.49 -3.50 10.53
N ARG A 190 13.62 -2.96 9.66
CA ARG A 190 13.79 -1.64 9.01
C ARG A 190 12.63 -0.67 9.22
N VAL A 191 11.63 -1.06 10.01
CA VAL A 191 10.53 -0.19 10.39
C VAL A 191 10.87 0.54 11.69
N ILE A 192 10.78 1.87 11.68
CA ILE A 192 10.93 2.71 12.87
C ILE A 192 9.54 3.10 13.35
N LEU A 193 9.21 2.81 14.60
CA LEU A 193 8.00 3.32 15.25
C LEU A 193 8.33 4.61 16.00
N SER A 194 7.76 5.73 15.56
CA SER A 194 7.85 7.03 16.23
C SER A 194 6.54 7.31 16.96
N LYS A 195 6.51 7.04 18.26
CA LYS A 195 5.33 7.27 19.10
C LYS A 195 5.22 8.76 19.48
N GLN A 196 4.07 9.36 19.20
CA GLN A 196 3.75 10.77 19.39
C GLN A 196 2.85 10.92 20.62
N GLY A 197 3.47 11.00 21.80
CA GLY A 197 2.76 10.97 23.08
C GLY A 197 3.71 10.71 24.24
N LYS A 198 3.15 10.43 25.41
CA LYS A 198 3.90 10.14 26.63
C LYS A 198 3.17 9.11 27.48
N GLU A 199 3.91 8.43 28.35
CA GLU A 199 3.30 7.62 29.40
C GLU A 199 2.73 8.54 30.49
N GLY A 200 1.41 8.47 30.70
CA GLY A 200 0.68 9.16 31.75
C GLY A 200 0.43 8.25 32.97
N THR A 201 -0.40 8.70 33.90
CA THR A 201 -0.76 7.93 35.11
C THR A 201 -1.68 6.75 34.80
N ASP A 202 -2.52 6.88 33.78
CA ASP A 202 -3.53 5.89 33.38
C ASP A 202 -3.16 5.18 32.06
N GLY A 203 -1.88 5.24 31.67
CA GLY A 203 -1.34 4.66 30.44
C GLY A 203 -0.91 5.72 29.42
N TRP A 204 -0.78 5.31 28.16
CA TRP A 204 -0.27 6.16 27.09
C TRP A 204 -1.25 7.25 26.67
N GLU A 205 -0.77 8.49 26.70
CA GLU A 205 -1.49 9.68 26.25
C GLU A 205 -0.95 10.12 24.88
N ALA A 206 -1.77 9.99 23.85
CA ALA A 206 -1.43 10.49 22.52
C ALA A 206 -1.34 12.03 22.51
N ALA A 207 -0.26 12.56 21.93
CA ALA A 207 -0.05 13.99 21.74
C ALA A 207 0.42 14.24 20.29
N PRO A 208 -0.48 14.09 19.29
CA PRO A 208 -0.10 14.24 17.89
C PRO A 208 0.43 15.65 17.60
N LEU A 209 1.62 15.73 17.01
CA LEU A 209 2.30 17.01 16.77
C LEU A 209 1.71 17.82 15.63
N GLY A 210 0.82 17.24 14.82
CA GLY A 210 0.43 17.72 13.49
C GLY A 210 1.28 17.04 12.39
N THR A 211 0.68 16.80 11.23
CA THR A 211 1.30 16.00 10.16
C THR A 211 2.59 16.62 9.60
N ALA A 212 2.63 17.93 9.38
CA ALA A 212 3.84 18.63 8.94
C ALA A 212 4.87 18.76 10.07
N SER A 213 4.41 19.10 11.29
CA SER A 213 5.27 19.17 12.47
C SER A 213 5.93 17.83 12.80
N THR A 214 5.25 16.71 12.55
CA THR A 214 5.80 15.35 12.69
C THR A 214 7.01 15.15 11.77
N LEU A 215 6.93 15.58 10.51
CA LEU A 215 8.05 15.46 9.57
C LEU A 215 9.25 16.32 9.99
N ALA A 216 8.99 17.54 10.47
CA ALA A 216 10.03 18.42 11.01
C ALA A 216 10.68 17.82 12.27
N HIS A 217 9.89 17.21 13.14
CA HIS A 217 10.37 16.50 14.33
C HIS A 217 11.27 15.31 13.95
N LEU A 218 10.84 14.44 13.04
CA LEU A 218 11.64 13.31 12.56
C LEU A 218 12.95 13.78 11.90
N GLN A 219 12.91 14.88 11.16
CA GLN A 219 14.11 15.47 10.58
C GLN A 219 15.07 15.98 11.66
N ARG A 220 14.58 16.63 12.72
CA ARG A 220 15.40 17.20 13.79
C ARG A 220 16.00 16.15 14.72
N GLU A 221 15.22 15.15 15.11
CA GLU A 221 15.65 14.14 16.10
C GLU A 221 16.54 13.05 15.51
N ILE A 222 16.18 12.54 14.33
CA ILE A 222 16.84 11.35 13.76
C ILE A 222 17.32 11.56 12.33
N SER A 223 17.30 12.80 11.81
CA SER A 223 17.79 13.11 10.46
C SER A 223 17.13 12.22 9.38
N TYR A 224 15.82 11.98 9.50
CA TYR A 224 15.14 11.00 8.64
C TYR A 224 14.93 11.48 7.20
N CYS A 225 14.81 12.79 6.98
CA CYS A 225 14.30 13.39 5.74
C CYS A 225 15.43 14.06 4.92
N GLN A 226 16.53 13.33 4.69
CA GLN A 226 17.73 13.84 3.98
C GLN A 226 17.59 13.81 2.45
N ASN A 227 16.72 12.95 1.93
CA ASN A 227 16.41 12.81 0.51
C ASN A 227 14.89 12.97 0.32
N ASP A 228 14.43 12.97 -0.93
CA ASP A 228 13.00 12.97 -1.25
C ASP A 228 12.27 11.87 -0.47
N LEU A 229 11.24 12.28 0.26
CA LEU A 229 10.53 11.45 1.21
C LEU A 229 9.12 11.16 0.70
N ILE A 230 8.74 9.89 0.66
CA ILE A 230 7.34 9.51 0.44
C ILE A 230 6.60 9.65 1.77
N VAL A 231 5.44 10.31 1.77
CA VAL A 231 4.59 10.46 2.95
C VAL A 231 3.20 9.96 2.61
N LEU A 232 2.66 9.06 3.41
CA LEU A 232 1.32 8.50 3.24
C LEU A 232 0.50 8.75 4.51
N HIS A 233 -0.77 9.11 4.35
CA HIS A 233 -1.72 8.96 5.44
C HIS A 233 -1.99 7.47 5.68
N GLY A 234 -2.05 7.08 6.96
CA GLY A 234 -2.35 5.71 7.37
C GLY A 234 -3.78 5.25 7.06
N ASP A 235 -4.64 6.16 6.58
CA ASP A 235 -6.00 5.87 6.14
C ASP A 235 -6.14 5.73 4.61
N THR A 236 -5.09 6.00 3.83
CA THR A 236 -5.13 5.95 2.36
C THR A 236 -4.68 4.59 1.86
N VAL A 237 -5.61 3.83 1.27
CA VAL A 237 -5.29 2.56 0.59
C VAL A 237 -5.44 2.71 -0.92
N GLY A 238 -4.76 1.87 -1.70
CA GLY A 238 -4.91 1.84 -3.16
C GLY A 238 -3.59 1.63 -3.92
N ASP A 239 -3.72 1.50 -5.25
CA ASP A 239 -2.61 1.26 -6.17
C ASP A 239 -2.17 2.58 -6.80
N ILE A 240 -1.27 3.29 -6.11
CA ILE A 240 -0.54 4.41 -6.72
C ILE A 240 0.81 3.87 -7.17
N ASP A 241 1.17 4.13 -8.44
CA ASP A 241 2.51 3.85 -8.96
C ASP A 241 3.50 4.85 -8.33
N LEU A 242 3.93 4.55 -7.10
CA LEU A 242 4.88 5.35 -6.34
C LEU A 242 6.21 5.55 -7.08
N PRO A 243 6.78 4.55 -7.80
CA PRO A 243 7.90 4.79 -8.70
C PRO A 243 7.64 5.87 -9.75
N ALA A 244 6.52 5.81 -10.46
CA ALA A 244 6.17 6.82 -11.47
C ALA A 244 5.97 8.21 -10.84
N MET A 245 5.37 8.27 -9.64
CA MET A 245 5.21 9.51 -8.88
C MET A 245 6.57 10.10 -8.47
N MET A 246 7.52 9.26 -8.02
CA MET A 246 8.88 9.69 -7.65
C MET A 246 9.67 10.20 -8.86
N GLU A 247 9.58 9.52 -10.00
CA GLU A 247 10.22 9.99 -11.23
C GLU A 247 9.60 11.31 -11.71
N HIS A 248 8.27 11.43 -11.64
CA HIS A 248 7.58 12.69 -11.93
C HIS A 248 8.08 13.83 -11.04
N HIS A 249 8.18 13.58 -9.73
CA HIS A 249 8.70 14.55 -8.75
C HIS A 249 10.10 15.03 -9.13
N ARG A 250 11.04 14.11 -9.31
CA ARG A 250 12.44 14.41 -9.63
C ARG A 250 12.58 15.17 -10.94
N ARG A 251 11.89 14.72 -12.00
CA ARG A 251 11.92 15.38 -13.32
C ARG A 251 11.38 16.81 -13.27
N SER A 252 10.37 17.05 -12.43
CA SER A 252 9.77 18.38 -12.30
C SER A 252 10.62 19.37 -11.50
N GLY A 253 11.54 18.88 -10.64
CA GLY A 253 12.27 19.70 -9.67
C GLY A 253 11.37 20.38 -8.63
N ALA A 254 10.11 19.93 -8.48
CA ALA A 254 9.18 20.49 -7.52
C ALA A 254 9.63 20.22 -6.08
N LEU A 255 9.28 21.11 -5.15
CA LEU A 255 9.56 20.86 -3.74
C LEU A 255 8.59 19.84 -3.15
N ALA A 256 7.39 19.73 -3.73
CA ALA A 256 6.38 18.74 -3.37
C ALA A 256 5.68 18.20 -4.61
N THR A 257 5.36 16.91 -4.61
CA THR A 257 4.39 16.28 -5.53
C THR A 257 3.29 15.67 -4.70
N VAL A 258 2.04 15.96 -5.06
CA VAL A 258 0.84 15.56 -4.32
C VAL A 258 -0.03 14.70 -5.21
N THR A 259 -0.63 13.67 -4.65
CA THR A 259 -1.64 12.90 -5.38
C THR A 259 -2.95 13.67 -5.39
N ALA A 260 -3.65 13.64 -6.53
CA ALA A 260 -4.94 14.28 -6.66
C ALA A 260 -5.90 13.46 -7.50
N PHE A 261 -7.19 13.56 -7.19
CA PHE A 261 -8.23 12.72 -7.75
C PHE A 261 -9.38 13.56 -8.31
N PRO A 262 -9.96 13.17 -9.45
CA PRO A 262 -11.21 13.74 -9.91
C PRO A 262 -12.28 13.57 -8.82
N THR A 263 -13.00 14.65 -8.52
CA THR A 263 -14.10 14.62 -7.56
C THR A 263 -15.27 15.41 -8.11
N GLU A 264 -16.48 14.95 -7.82
CA GLU A 264 -17.70 15.67 -8.16
C GLU A 264 -17.88 16.87 -7.23
N GLN A 265 -18.48 17.94 -7.75
CA GLN A 265 -18.67 19.20 -7.03
C GLN A 265 -19.53 19.05 -5.77
N SER A 266 -20.43 18.05 -5.73
CA SER A 266 -21.31 17.76 -4.59
C SER A 266 -20.58 17.18 -3.37
N ASP A 267 -19.31 16.76 -3.51
CA ASP A 267 -18.55 16.11 -2.45
C ASP A 267 -17.81 17.12 -1.55
N HIS A 268 -18.58 18.02 -0.94
CA HIS A 268 -18.08 19.10 -0.08
C HIS A 268 -17.44 18.60 1.23
N ALA A 269 -17.54 17.30 1.54
CA ALA A 269 -17.03 16.70 2.77
C ALA A 269 -15.49 16.56 2.77
N HIS A 270 -14.83 16.82 1.64
CA HIS A 270 -13.40 16.65 1.50
C HIS A 270 -12.63 17.95 1.72
N HIS A 271 -11.72 17.92 2.70
CA HIS A 271 -10.66 18.92 2.80
C HIS A 271 -9.60 18.69 1.71
N GLY A 272 -8.95 19.77 1.27
CA GLY A 272 -7.81 19.70 0.36
C GLY A 272 -8.20 19.72 -1.12
N TRP A 273 -8.95 20.73 -1.57
CA TRP A 273 -9.16 20.93 -3.01
C TRP A 273 -7.96 21.61 -3.63
N VAL A 274 -7.60 21.17 -4.83
CA VAL A 274 -6.45 21.68 -5.56
C VAL A 274 -6.85 22.07 -6.98
N ARG A 275 -6.30 23.19 -7.44
CA ARG A 275 -6.34 23.60 -8.85
C ARG A 275 -4.93 23.58 -9.41
N SER A 276 -4.80 23.04 -10.61
CA SER A 276 -3.53 22.97 -11.34
C SER A 276 -3.61 23.62 -12.73
N SER A 277 -2.44 23.88 -13.30
CA SER A 277 -2.27 24.15 -14.72
C SER A 277 -2.43 22.86 -15.54
N PRO A 278 -2.55 22.94 -16.88
CA PRO A 278 -2.52 21.77 -17.76
C PRO A 278 -1.23 20.93 -17.67
N THR A 279 -0.15 21.50 -17.11
CA THR A 279 1.13 20.80 -16.91
C THR A 279 1.24 20.14 -15.53
N GLY A 280 0.20 20.22 -14.69
CA GLY A 280 0.16 19.64 -13.35
C GLY A 280 0.65 20.56 -12.23
N LEU A 281 1.12 21.78 -12.54
CA LEU A 281 1.60 22.71 -11.53
C LEU A 281 0.43 23.24 -10.69
N VAL A 282 0.50 23.10 -9.38
CA VAL A 282 -0.54 23.63 -8.47
C VAL A 282 -0.55 25.15 -8.51
N LEU A 283 -1.72 25.72 -8.78
CA LEU A 283 -1.99 27.15 -8.86
C LEU A 283 -2.79 27.67 -7.65
N GLY A 284 -3.39 26.78 -6.87
CA GLY A 284 -4.16 27.14 -5.69
C GLY A 284 -4.62 25.92 -4.90
N LEU A 285 -4.80 26.12 -3.59
CA LEU A 285 -5.33 25.16 -2.62
C LEU A 285 -6.49 25.82 -1.88
N GLY A 286 -7.50 25.05 -1.49
CA GLY A 286 -8.60 25.61 -0.68
C GLY A 286 -9.83 24.70 -0.55
N SER A 287 -10.96 25.35 -0.27
CA SER A 287 -12.29 24.75 -0.35
C SER A 287 -12.78 24.72 -1.80
N PRO A 288 -13.80 23.90 -2.14
CA PRO A 288 -14.37 23.90 -3.49
C PRO A 288 -14.74 25.33 -3.93
N ASP A 289 -15.39 26.10 -3.06
CA ASP A 289 -15.83 27.48 -3.34
C ASP A 289 -14.67 28.43 -3.71
N THR A 290 -13.46 28.17 -3.21
CA THR A 290 -12.27 28.98 -3.49
C THR A 290 -11.57 28.59 -4.79
N VAL A 291 -11.79 27.36 -5.26
CA VAL A 291 -11.00 26.70 -6.32
C VAL A 291 -11.74 26.67 -7.68
N ILE A 292 -13.09 26.77 -7.68
CA ILE A 292 -13.99 26.40 -8.80
C ILE A 292 -14.04 27.38 -10.01
N ALA A 293 -13.29 28.48 -10.04
CA ALA A 293 -13.54 29.51 -11.04
C ALA A 293 -13.40 29.10 -12.53
N THR A 294 -12.58 28.10 -12.92
CA THR A 294 -12.31 27.82 -14.37
C THR A 294 -11.74 26.43 -14.74
N SER A 295 -11.67 25.43 -13.84
CA SER A 295 -10.90 24.19 -14.11
C SER A 295 -11.41 22.94 -13.38
N LYS A 296 -11.02 21.74 -13.86
CA LYS A 296 -11.30 20.42 -13.25
C LYS A 296 -10.86 20.46 -11.78
N ALA A 297 -11.82 20.38 -10.88
CA ALA A 297 -11.57 20.43 -9.45
C ALA A 297 -11.09 19.05 -8.98
N LEU A 298 -9.97 19.00 -8.27
CA LEU A 298 -9.37 17.77 -7.78
C LEU A 298 -9.29 17.79 -6.25
N ALA A 299 -9.44 16.62 -5.64
CA ALA A 299 -9.23 16.44 -4.20
C ALA A 299 -7.87 15.80 -3.93
N LEU A 300 -7.18 16.25 -2.88
CA LEU A 300 -5.91 15.66 -2.44
C LEU A 300 -6.08 14.20 -2.01
N GLY A 301 -5.04 13.42 -2.32
CA GLY A 301 -5.04 11.97 -2.21
C GLY A 301 -4.51 11.38 -0.92
N GLY A 302 -3.83 12.18 -0.10
CA GLY A 302 -3.18 11.70 1.12
C GLY A 302 -1.87 10.95 0.88
N ILE A 303 -1.29 11.04 -0.33
CA ILE A 303 0.07 10.56 -0.64
C ILE A 303 0.87 11.72 -1.24
N TYR A 304 2.07 11.90 -0.73
CA TYR A 304 2.95 13.03 -1.03
C TYR A 304 4.39 12.55 -1.28
N ILE A 305 5.12 13.28 -2.11
CA ILE A 305 6.58 13.23 -2.17
C ILE A 305 7.10 14.61 -1.85
N LEU A 306 7.95 14.71 -0.82
CA LEU A 306 8.47 15.96 -0.31
C LEU A 306 10.00 15.97 -0.40
N SER A 307 10.54 17.02 -1.02
CA SER A 307 11.96 17.31 -0.96
C SER A 307 12.39 17.70 0.46
N PRO A 308 13.66 17.52 0.83
CA PRO A 308 14.19 18.01 2.11
C PRO A 308 13.99 19.54 2.30
N SER A 309 14.01 20.29 1.20
CA SER A 309 13.77 21.74 1.20
C SER A 309 12.33 22.09 1.58
N ALA A 310 11.34 21.29 1.15
CA ALA A 310 9.96 21.49 1.58
C ALA A 310 9.81 21.32 3.10
N ILE A 311 10.42 20.27 3.67
CA ILE A 311 10.31 19.96 5.10
C ILE A 311 10.97 21.06 5.95
N ARG A 312 12.06 21.66 5.48
CA ARG A 312 12.71 22.83 6.14
C ARG A 312 11.84 24.09 6.19
N MET A 313 10.76 24.16 5.40
CA MET A 313 9.83 25.29 5.41
C MET A 313 8.69 25.13 6.42
N VAL A 314 8.60 24.00 7.11
CA VAL A 314 7.71 23.87 8.27
C VAL A 314 8.19 24.86 9.34
N ALA A 315 7.30 25.75 9.76
CA ALA A 315 7.65 26.80 10.73
C ALA A 315 7.99 26.18 12.10
N ASP A 316 8.73 26.89 12.94
CA ASP A 316 9.00 26.45 14.31
C ASP A 316 7.81 26.75 15.24
N ARG A 317 6.69 26.07 15.00
CA ARG A 317 5.48 26.13 15.82
C ARG A 317 4.77 24.76 15.85
N PRO A 318 4.09 24.41 16.95
CA PRO A 318 3.41 23.13 17.08
C PRO A 318 2.16 23.03 16.18
N ALA A 319 1.65 21.80 16.03
CA ALA A 319 0.36 21.49 15.42
C ALA A 319 0.17 21.90 13.95
N GLN A 320 1.26 21.97 13.17
CA GLN A 320 1.15 22.24 11.73
C GLN A 320 0.74 21.00 10.96
N ASP A 321 -0.19 21.20 10.04
CA ASP A 321 -0.69 20.20 9.12
C ASP A 321 -0.09 20.36 7.72
N LEU A 322 0.10 19.24 7.03
CA LEU A 322 0.69 19.18 5.71
C LEU A 322 -0.18 19.91 4.67
N GLU A 323 -1.48 19.62 4.65
CA GLU A 323 -2.40 20.19 3.66
C GLU A 323 -2.81 21.62 4.01
N ARG A 324 -3.01 21.92 5.29
CA ARG A 324 -3.51 23.24 5.73
C ARG A 324 -2.42 24.27 5.99
N ASP A 325 -1.20 23.85 6.33
CA ASP A 325 -0.12 24.77 6.70
C ASP A 325 1.07 24.68 5.73
N LEU A 326 1.62 23.48 5.51
CA LEU A 326 2.85 23.33 4.71
C LEU A 326 2.61 23.62 3.21
N LEU A 327 1.67 22.95 2.55
CA LEU A 327 1.44 23.17 1.12
C LEU A 327 1.06 24.64 0.80
N PRO A 328 0.18 25.33 1.57
CA PRO A 328 -0.06 26.76 1.38
C PRO A 328 1.18 27.62 1.57
N SER A 329 2.05 27.29 2.56
CA SER A 329 3.33 28.00 2.77
C SER A 329 4.27 27.84 1.56
N LEU A 330 4.38 26.63 1.00
CA LEU A 330 5.15 26.39 -0.22
C LEU A 330 4.65 27.26 -1.38
N LEU A 331 3.34 27.30 -1.62
CA LEU A 331 2.75 28.12 -2.67
C LEU A 331 2.98 29.62 -2.45
N ALA A 332 2.80 30.11 -1.21
CA ALA A 332 3.03 31.51 -0.87
C ALA A 332 4.47 31.96 -1.15
N ASN A 333 5.44 31.05 -0.98
CA ASN A 333 6.85 31.26 -1.28
C ASN A 333 7.21 30.96 -2.75
N ARG A 334 6.23 30.75 -3.62
CA ARG A 334 6.40 30.41 -5.05
C ARG A 334 7.21 29.13 -5.29
N ALA A 335 7.24 28.22 -4.33
CA ALA A 335 7.79 26.89 -4.53
C ALA A 335 6.88 26.09 -5.47
N ALA A 336 7.47 25.33 -6.38
CA ALA A 336 6.71 24.47 -7.27
C ALA A 336 6.13 23.28 -6.51
N ILE A 337 4.82 23.05 -6.69
CA ILE A 337 4.11 21.85 -6.25
C ILE A 337 3.47 21.23 -7.48
N GLN A 338 3.65 19.93 -7.68
CA GLN A 338 3.11 19.20 -8.83
C GLN A 338 2.01 18.23 -8.42
N ILE A 339 1.03 18.05 -9.30
CA ILE A 339 0.01 17.02 -9.17
C ILE A 339 0.47 15.75 -9.88
N PHE A 340 0.28 14.63 -9.18
CA PHE A 340 0.23 13.30 -9.77
C PHE A 340 -1.23 12.82 -9.75
N GLU A 341 -1.91 12.89 -10.90
CA GLU A 341 -3.31 12.47 -11.00
C GLU A 341 -3.42 10.95 -10.93
N SER A 342 -4.43 10.47 -10.20
CA SER A 342 -4.82 9.06 -10.20
C SER A 342 -6.35 8.95 -10.35
N GLU A 343 -6.83 7.79 -10.80
CA GLU A 343 -8.22 7.61 -11.21
C GLU A 343 -9.18 7.46 -10.02
N ARG A 344 -8.72 6.86 -8.91
CA ARG A 344 -9.59 6.53 -7.77
C ARG A 344 -8.90 6.69 -6.42
N ARG A 345 -9.57 7.34 -5.48
CA ARG A 345 -9.12 7.52 -4.11
C ARG A 345 -9.87 6.56 -3.17
N HIS A 346 -9.13 5.86 -2.33
CA HIS A 346 -9.72 5.06 -1.25
C HIS A 346 -9.12 5.51 0.09
N ARG A 347 -9.92 6.22 0.90
CA ARG A 347 -9.53 6.64 2.26
C ARG A 347 -10.55 6.15 3.26
N ILE A 348 -10.10 5.61 4.39
CA ILE A 348 -10.95 5.06 5.45
C ILE A 348 -11.13 6.12 6.54
N ARG A 349 -12.10 7.03 6.35
CA ARG A 349 -12.36 8.12 7.31
C ARG A 349 -13.64 7.93 8.11
N THR A 350 -14.56 7.13 7.58
CA THR A 350 -15.85 6.78 8.18
C THR A 350 -16.09 5.27 8.12
N GLY A 351 -17.08 4.77 8.86
CA GLY A 351 -17.52 3.37 8.73
C GLY A 351 -18.12 3.06 7.36
N ARG A 352 -18.73 4.05 6.70
CA ARG A 352 -19.17 3.93 5.30
C ARG A 352 -17.99 3.75 4.36
N ASP A 353 -16.92 4.54 4.54
CA ASP A 353 -15.71 4.41 3.73
C ASP A 353 -15.06 3.04 3.94
N TYR A 354 -14.94 2.60 5.19
CA TYR A 354 -14.41 1.29 5.54
C TYR A 354 -15.18 0.17 4.82
N THR A 355 -16.51 0.23 4.89
CA THR A 355 -17.39 -0.71 4.19
C THR A 355 -17.16 -0.67 2.68
N ALA A 356 -17.14 0.53 2.08
CA ALA A 356 -16.95 0.69 0.65
C ALA A 356 -15.60 0.13 0.17
N VAL A 357 -14.52 0.36 0.94
CA VAL A 357 -13.19 -0.19 0.65
C VAL A 357 -13.19 -1.71 0.74
N LEU A 358 -13.70 -2.30 1.81
CA LEU A 358 -13.81 -3.76 1.95
C LEU A 358 -14.55 -4.40 0.76
N GLN A 359 -15.69 -3.81 0.39
CA GLN A 359 -16.48 -4.28 -0.74
C GLN A 359 -15.74 -4.15 -2.08
N ALA A 360 -15.02 -3.06 -2.29
CA ALA A 360 -14.20 -2.86 -3.49
C ALA A 360 -13.05 -3.88 -3.56
N VAL A 361 -12.40 -4.21 -2.44
CA VAL A 361 -11.38 -5.28 -2.40
C VAL A 361 -12.00 -6.64 -2.71
N LEU A 362 -13.17 -6.97 -2.15
CA LEU A 362 -13.85 -8.24 -2.46
C LEU A 362 -14.23 -8.40 -3.93
N ARG A 363 -14.53 -7.29 -4.61
CA ARG A 363 -14.84 -7.27 -6.05
C ARG A 363 -13.58 -7.17 -6.93
N GLY A 364 -12.39 -7.08 -6.35
CA GLY A 364 -11.14 -6.93 -7.09
C GLY A 364 -10.98 -5.57 -7.78
N GLU A 365 -11.66 -4.53 -7.29
CA GLU A 365 -11.67 -3.19 -7.88
C GLU A 365 -10.45 -2.34 -7.47
N ILE A 366 -9.72 -2.76 -6.43
CA ILE A 366 -8.52 -2.09 -5.94
C ILE A 366 -7.32 -2.99 -6.22
N ALA A 367 -6.53 -2.61 -7.22
CA ALA A 367 -5.33 -3.36 -7.59
C ALA A 367 -4.34 -3.45 -6.42
N GLY A 368 -3.64 -4.59 -6.32
CA GLY A 368 -2.64 -4.82 -5.28
C GLY A 368 -3.19 -5.14 -3.88
N LEU A 369 -4.51 -5.01 -3.66
CA LEU A 369 -5.17 -5.48 -2.44
C LEU A 369 -5.94 -6.76 -2.73
N THR A 370 -5.64 -7.81 -1.98
CA THR A 370 -6.33 -9.10 -2.07
C THR A 370 -6.64 -9.61 -0.67
N PRO A 371 -7.77 -10.30 -0.46
CA PRO A 371 -8.07 -10.94 0.82
C PRO A 371 -6.96 -11.91 1.24
N ASP A 372 -6.62 -11.95 2.53
CA ASP A 372 -5.71 -12.97 3.09
C ASP A 372 -6.46 -14.27 3.35
N ALA A 373 -6.89 -14.88 2.25
CA ALA A 373 -7.75 -16.05 2.22
C ALA A 373 -7.61 -16.80 0.89
N GLN A 374 -8.01 -18.07 0.89
CA GLN A 374 -8.16 -18.81 -0.34
C GLN A 374 -9.50 -18.43 -1.00
N GLU A 375 -9.45 -18.08 -2.29
CA GLU A 375 -10.65 -18.02 -3.12
C GLU A 375 -11.05 -19.46 -3.51
N VAL A 376 -12.06 -20.01 -2.84
CA VAL A 376 -12.51 -21.40 -3.08
C VAL A 376 -13.41 -21.51 -4.30
N GLU A 377 -14.12 -20.44 -4.62
CA GLU A 377 -14.91 -20.21 -5.82
C GLU A 377 -14.89 -18.70 -6.13
N PRO A 378 -15.15 -18.27 -7.38
CA PRO A 378 -15.13 -16.85 -7.73
C PRO A 378 -15.93 -15.97 -6.76
N GLY A 379 -15.24 -15.03 -6.12
CA GLY A 379 -15.77 -14.10 -5.12
C GLY A 379 -16.05 -14.69 -3.73
N LYS A 380 -15.71 -15.96 -3.46
CA LYS A 380 -15.92 -16.62 -2.16
C LYS A 380 -14.57 -16.89 -1.50
N TRP A 381 -14.28 -16.13 -0.46
CA TRP A 381 -13.00 -16.15 0.24
C TRP A 381 -13.12 -16.82 1.60
N ILE A 382 -12.29 -17.83 1.85
CA ILE A 382 -12.24 -18.57 3.12
C ILE A 382 -10.80 -18.53 3.65
N ALA A 383 -10.61 -17.89 4.79
CA ALA A 383 -9.32 -17.76 5.43
C ALA A 383 -8.91 -19.03 6.17
N LYS A 384 -7.61 -19.12 6.50
CA LYS A 384 -7.01 -20.29 7.15
C LYS A 384 -7.72 -20.65 8.45
N GLY A 385 -7.99 -21.94 8.64
CA GLY A 385 -8.61 -22.47 9.87
C GLY A 385 -10.12 -22.24 9.98
N ALA A 386 -10.76 -21.53 9.03
CA ALA A 386 -12.21 -21.43 9.02
C ALA A 386 -12.86 -22.78 8.67
N GLU A 387 -13.99 -23.06 9.33
CA GLU A 387 -14.78 -24.27 9.15
C GLU A 387 -16.19 -23.90 8.69
N VAL A 388 -16.55 -24.33 7.47
CA VAL A 388 -17.86 -24.03 6.87
C VAL A 388 -18.67 -25.31 6.74
N SER A 389 -19.89 -25.33 7.27
CA SER A 389 -20.80 -26.45 7.08
C SER A 389 -21.12 -26.67 5.61
N ARG A 390 -21.15 -27.94 5.17
CA ARG A 390 -21.54 -28.33 3.80
C ARG A 390 -22.94 -27.89 3.41
N THR A 391 -23.81 -27.63 4.39
CA THR A 391 -25.18 -27.17 4.14
C THR A 391 -25.32 -25.64 4.23
N ALA A 392 -24.25 -24.91 4.56
CA ALA A 392 -24.24 -23.46 4.50
C ALA A 392 -24.24 -22.97 3.04
N LYS A 393 -24.82 -21.79 2.82
CA LYS A 393 -24.96 -21.17 1.50
C LYS A 393 -24.13 -19.90 1.44
N LEU A 394 -22.94 -19.98 0.85
CA LEU A 394 -22.10 -18.82 0.59
C LEU A 394 -22.40 -18.27 -0.81
N ARG A 395 -22.87 -17.02 -0.89
CA ARG A 395 -23.11 -16.29 -2.13
C ARG A 395 -22.03 -15.22 -2.31
N ALA A 396 -21.40 -15.22 -3.47
CA ALA A 396 -20.38 -14.23 -3.80
C ALA A 396 -20.97 -12.81 -3.98
N PRO A 397 -20.22 -11.75 -3.68
CA PRO A 397 -18.95 -11.80 -2.94
C PRO A 397 -19.17 -12.08 -1.45
N CYS A 398 -18.27 -12.83 -0.80
CA CYS A 398 -18.26 -13.00 0.65
C CYS A 398 -16.87 -13.37 1.18
N PHE A 399 -16.62 -13.09 2.47
CA PHE A 399 -15.38 -13.44 3.16
C PHE A 399 -15.66 -14.08 4.52
N VAL A 400 -14.95 -15.18 4.81
CA VAL A 400 -14.96 -15.85 6.10
C VAL A 400 -13.55 -15.78 6.71
N GLY A 401 -13.41 -15.03 7.80
CA GLY A 401 -12.16 -14.80 8.50
C GLY A 401 -11.62 -16.03 9.21
N ARG A 402 -10.32 -15.98 9.55
CA ARG A 402 -9.58 -17.12 10.10
C ARG A 402 -10.26 -17.70 11.34
N ASN A 403 -10.15 -19.02 11.52
CA ASN A 403 -10.73 -19.76 12.66
C ASN A 403 -12.23 -19.54 12.89
N SER A 404 -12.97 -19.01 11.92
CA SER A 404 -14.40 -18.78 12.07
C SER A 404 -15.19 -20.02 11.69
N ILE A 405 -16.36 -20.18 12.31
CA ILE A 405 -17.23 -21.33 12.08
C ILE A 405 -18.55 -20.84 11.49
N ILE A 406 -18.96 -21.41 10.36
CA ILE A 406 -20.25 -21.12 9.73
C ILE A 406 -21.18 -22.33 9.89
N GLY A 407 -22.24 -22.15 10.67
CA GLY A 407 -23.21 -23.17 11.04
C GLY A 407 -24.03 -23.72 9.87
N ALA A 408 -24.66 -24.88 10.10
CA ALA A 408 -25.51 -25.52 9.11
C ALA A 408 -26.66 -24.61 8.65
N HIS A 409 -26.96 -24.62 7.35
CA HIS A 409 -28.04 -23.83 6.75
C HIS A 409 -27.94 -22.30 6.90
N ALA A 410 -26.83 -21.77 7.43
CA ALA A 410 -26.56 -20.35 7.41
C ALA A 410 -26.36 -19.85 5.97
N THR A 411 -26.78 -18.63 5.67
CA THR A 411 -26.59 -17.98 4.37
C THR A 411 -25.80 -16.70 4.55
N LEU A 412 -24.72 -16.56 3.79
CA LEU A 412 -23.97 -15.30 3.66
C LEU A 412 -24.16 -14.76 2.24
N SER A 413 -24.59 -13.51 2.11
CA SER A 413 -24.82 -12.85 0.81
C SER A 413 -24.51 -11.35 0.83
N GLY A 414 -24.64 -10.69 -0.32
CA GLY A 414 -24.57 -9.23 -0.43
C GLY A 414 -23.20 -8.62 -0.11
N GLY A 415 -22.10 -9.37 -0.21
CA GLY A 415 -20.80 -8.87 0.23
C GLY A 415 -20.49 -9.12 1.71
N THR A 416 -21.19 -10.03 2.37
CA THR A 416 -21.01 -10.29 3.81
C THR A 416 -19.57 -10.67 4.17
N ILE A 417 -19.07 -10.09 5.26
CA ILE A 417 -17.72 -10.30 5.80
C ILE A 417 -17.86 -10.77 7.24
N ILE A 418 -17.28 -11.93 7.54
CA ILE A 418 -17.19 -12.48 8.90
C ILE A 418 -15.76 -12.30 9.39
N GLY A 419 -15.58 -11.52 10.46
CA GLY A 419 -14.29 -11.27 11.09
C GLY A 419 -13.72 -12.51 11.76
N ALA A 420 -12.41 -12.51 11.99
CA ALA A 420 -11.67 -13.63 12.57
C ALA A 420 -12.25 -14.13 13.90
N ASP A 421 -12.07 -15.43 14.15
CA ASP A 421 -12.43 -16.11 15.39
C ASP A 421 -13.92 -15.92 15.75
N SER A 422 -14.81 -15.92 14.75
CA SER A 422 -16.26 -15.72 14.92
C SER A 422 -17.07 -17.00 14.72
N TYR A 423 -18.27 -17.06 15.28
CA TYR A 423 -19.22 -18.16 15.09
C TYR A 423 -20.54 -17.62 14.53
N VAL A 424 -20.97 -18.17 13.40
CA VAL A 424 -22.30 -17.90 12.81
C VAL A 424 -23.20 -19.10 13.08
N GLY A 425 -24.25 -18.89 13.86
CA GLY A 425 -25.20 -19.90 14.26
C GLY A 425 -25.94 -20.55 13.08
N ALA A 426 -26.45 -21.76 13.31
CA ALA A 426 -27.21 -22.49 12.31
C ALA A 426 -28.44 -21.68 11.85
N GLY A 427 -28.72 -21.72 10.55
CA GLY A 427 -29.87 -21.05 9.94
C GLY A 427 -29.79 -19.52 9.85
N ALA A 428 -28.75 -18.87 10.39
CA ALA A 428 -28.62 -17.41 10.32
C ALA A 428 -28.55 -16.91 8.86
N GLN A 429 -29.21 -15.79 8.57
CA GLN A 429 -29.22 -15.13 7.27
C GLN A 429 -28.54 -13.78 7.40
N ILE A 430 -27.42 -13.60 6.72
CA ILE A 430 -26.62 -12.36 6.79
C ILE A 430 -26.43 -11.83 5.38
N ASP A 431 -26.91 -10.60 5.15
CA ASP A 431 -26.85 -9.92 3.85
C ASP A 431 -26.15 -8.57 3.97
N GLY A 432 -25.10 -8.36 3.18
CA GLY A 432 -24.35 -7.11 3.12
C GLY A 432 -23.86 -6.57 4.46
N SER A 433 -23.60 -7.44 5.43
CA SER A 433 -23.16 -7.05 6.77
C SER A 433 -21.71 -7.41 7.04
N ILE A 434 -21.04 -6.64 7.88
CA ILE A 434 -19.68 -6.85 8.37
C ILE A 434 -19.78 -7.20 9.85
N ILE A 435 -19.47 -8.45 10.18
CA ILE A 435 -19.44 -8.95 11.55
C ILE A 435 -17.99 -8.84 12.03
N MET A 436 -17.76 -8.04 13.07
CA MET A 436 -16.43 -7.79 13.62
C MET A 436 -15.83 -9.07 14.26
N PRO A 437 -14.50 -9.16 14.43
CA PRO A 437 -13.87 -10.34 15.02
C PRO A 437 -14.42 -10.73 16.40
N LYS A 438 -14.27 -12.00 16.76
CA LYS A 438 -14.69 -12.57 18.06
C LYS A 438 -16.19 -12.43 18.34
N SER A 439 -17.01 -12.49 17.30
CA SER A 439 -18.46 -12.36 17.40
C SER A 439 -19.18 -13.70 17.30
N HIS A 440 -20.28 -13.83 18.04
CA HIS A 440 -21.24 -14.92 17.92
C HIS A 440 -22.54 -14.37 17.34
N VAL A 441 -22.87 -14.72 16.09
CA VAL A 441 -24.20 -14.48 15.51
C VAL A 441 -25.13 -15.61 15.95
N VAL A 442 -26.20 -15.27 16.66
CA VAL A 442 -27.17 -16.23 17.22
C VAL A 442 -27.86 -17.03 16.12
N GLU A 443 -28.20 -18.29 16.41
CA GLU A 443 -28.91 -19.18 15.50
C GLU A 443 -30.22 -18.56 14.99
N GLY A 444 -30.49 -18.72 13.69
CA GLY A 444 -31.69 -18.19 13.04
C GLY A 444 -31.78 -16.67 12.93
N SER A 445 -30.74 -15.92 13.32
CA SER A 445 -30.76 -14.44 13.23
C SER A 445 -30.78 -13.95 11.78
N GLU A 446 -31.41 -12.81 11.56
CA GLU A 446 -31.40 -12.09 10.29
C GLU A 446 -30.69 -10.74 10.46
N LEU A 447 -29.65 -10.49 9.66
CA LEU A 447 -28.85 -9.28 9.70
C LEU A 447 -28.67 -8.72 8.30
N THR A 448 -28.99 -7.43 8.11
CA THR A 448 -28.88 -6.76 6.82
C THR A 448 -28.20 -5.40 6.95
N GLY A 449 -27.15 -5.18 6.17
CA GLY A 449 -26.48 -3.87 6.06
C GLY A 449 -25.82 -3.36 7.34
N GLN A 450 -25.45 -4.24 8.28
CA GLN A 450 -24.91 -3.88 9.59
C GLN A 450 -23.38 -3.95 9.63
N LEU A 451 -22.75 -3.02 10.33
CA LEU A 451 -21.40 -3.16 10.87
C LEU A 451 -21.56 -3.45 12.37
N ALA A 452 -21.29 -4.68 12.79
CA ALA A 452 -21.67 -5.15 14.12
C ALA A 452 -20.52 -5.87 14.84
N SER A 453 -20.26 -5.42 16.07
CA SER A 453 -19.44 -6.11 17.06
C SER A 453 -20.34 -6.67 18.17
N PRO A 454 -19.77 -7.41 19.14
CA PRO A 454 -20.49 -7.82 20.34
C PRO A 454 -20.93 -6.67 21.25
N PHE A 455 -20.38 -5.48 21.06
CA PHE A 455 -20.50 -4.35 21.99
C PHE A 455 -21.18 -3.13 21.38
N TRP A 456 -21.29 -3.09 20.06
CA TRP A 456 -21.90 -2.00 19.31
C TRP A 456 -22.33 -2.48 17.93
N ALA A 457 -23.31 -1.81 17.34
CA ALA A 457 -23.65 -1.98 15.94
C ALA A 457 -24.08 -0.65 15.32
N VAL A 458 -23.85 -0.52 14.01
CA VAL A 458 -24.28 0.64 13.23
C VAL A 458 -24.62 0.21 11.80
N GLU A 459 -25.66 0.80 11.24
CA GLU A 459 -25.99 0.60 9.83
C GLU A 459 -24.89 1.18 8.93
N THR A 460 -24.37 0.36 8.02
CA THR A 460 -23.28 0.73 7.10
C THR A 460 -23.59 1.97 6.27
N ALA A 461 -24.85 2.19 5.93
CA ALA A 461 -25.32 3.34 5.15
C ALA A 461 -25.13 4.68 5.89
N ILE A 462 -25.18 4.69 7.22
CA ILE A 462 -25.14 5.91 8.05
C ILE A 462 -23.95 5.94 9.01
N ALA A 463 -22.98 5.02 8.85
CA ALA A 463 -21.79 4.95 9.69
C ALA A 463 -20.78 6.07 9.37
N ASP A 464 -21.11 7.30 9.77
CA ASP A 464 -20.32 8.52 9.59
C ASP A 464 -19.78 9.11 10.91
N GLY A 465 -19.89 8.32 12.00
CA GLY A 465 -19.47 8.65 13.36
C GLY A 465 -20.33 9.70 14.07
N ARG A 466 -21.42 10.15 13.45
CA ARG A 466 -22.40 11.08 14.05
C ARG A 466 -23.72 10.40 14.42
N SER A 467 -23.89 9.14 14.04
CA SER A 467 -25.08 8.35 14.33
C SER A 467 -25.27 8.15 15.85
N GLU A 468 -26.41 8.63 16.37
CA GLU A 468 -26.88 8.27 17.71
C GLU A 468 -27.33 6.80 17.72
N GLY A 469 -26.94 6.03 18.75
CA GLY A 469 -27.37 4.63 18.92
C GLY A 469 -26.43 3.58 18.32
N CYS A 470 -25.20 3.49 18.86
CA CYS A 470 -24.28 2.37 18.60
C CYS A 470 -24.52 1.22 19.60
N GLU A 471 -25.78 0.86 19.86
CA GLU A 471 -26.09 -0.22 20.80
C GLU A 471 -25.77 -1.59 20.17
N PRO A 472 -25.32 -2.57 20.96
CA PRO A 472 -25.11 -3.92 20.46
C PRO A 472 -26.42 -4.57 20.01
N LEU A 473 -26.36 -5.40 18.98
CA LEU A 473 -27.50 -6.20 18.55
C LEU A 473 -27.62 -7.43 19.46
N ASP A 474 -28.84 -7.75 19.92
CA ASP A 474 -29.11 -8.99 20.68
C ASP A 474 -28.67 -10.26 19.94
N ALA A 475 -28.66 -10.18 18.61
CA ALA A 475 -28.24 -11.22 17.67
C ALA A 475 -26.72 -11.39 17.57
N VAL A 476 -25.91 -10.43 18.01
CA VAL A 476 -24.44 -10.46 17.92
C VAL A 476 -23.86 -10.36 19.32
N ARG A 477 -23.31 -11.47 19.82
CA ARG A 477 -22.87 -11.62 21.21
C ARG A 477 -21.38 -11.90 21.33
N PRO A 478 -20.78 -11.68 22.52
CA PRO A 478 -19.42 -12.13 22.77
C PRO A 478 -19.37 -13.66 22.72
N LEU A 479 -18.30 -14.20 22.13
CA LEU A 479 -18.02 -15.64 22.20
C LEU A 479 -17.77 -16.07 23.65
N SER A 480 -18.68 -16.88 24.21
CA SER A 480 -18.53 -17.46 25.54
C SER A 480 -17.59 -18.67 25.47
N SER A 481 -16.53 -18.69 26.28
CA SER A 481 -15.69 -19.89 26.43
C SER A 481 -16.29 -20.88 27.44
N PRO A 482 -16.12 -22.20 27.26
CA PRO A 482 -15.61 -22.87 26.06
C PRO A 482 -16.74 -23.20 25.09
N GLN A 483 -16.40 -23.25 23.79
CA GLN A 483 -17.27 -23.69 22.70
C GLN A 483 -18.15 -24.89 23.12
N PRO A 484 -19.43 -24.96 22.70
CA PRO A 484 -20.21 -26.18 22.91
C PRO A 484 -19.42 -27.35 22.34
N ALA A 485 -19.18 -28.34 23.20
CA ALA A 485 -18.34 -29.50 22.90
C ALA A 485 -18.67 -30.04 21.50
N THR A 486 -17.60 -30.38 20.79
CA THR A 486 -17.42 -30.95 19.44
C THR A 486 -18.24 -32.22 19.13
N THR A 487 -19.34 -32.47 19.82
CA THR A 487 -20.06 -33.74 19.84
C THR A 487 -21.13 -33.86 18.74
N VAL A 488 -21.34 -32.85 17.89
CA VAL A 488 -22.40 -32.89 16.87
C VAL A 488 -21.93 -32.47 15.47
N TRP A 489 -20.73 -32.82 15.01
CA TRP A 489 -20.32 -32.35 13.65
C TRP A 489 -19.57 -33.42 12.83
N ARG A 490 -20.34 -34.35 12.24
CA ARG A 490 -19.82 -35.35 11.26
C ARG A 490 -19.59 -34.79 9.85
N HIS A 491 -19.76 -33.49 9.59
CA HIS A 491 -19.85 -32.96 8.22
C HIS A 491 -19.12 -31.63 7.93
N LEU A 492 -18.19 -31.18 8.77
CA LEU A 492 -17.37 -30.00 8.46
C LEU A 492 -16.26 -30.37 7.45
N VAL A 493 -16.10 -29.56 6.39
CA VAL A 493 -14.93 -29.62 5.51
C VAL A 493 -13.96 -28.59 6.05
N ARG A 494 -12.80 -29.05 6.54
CA ARG A 494 -11.70 -28.15 6.87
C ARG A 494 -11.21 -27.48 5.59
N GLY A 495 -11.05 -26.16 5.62
CA GLY A 495 -10.25 -25.45 4.62
C GLY A 495 -8.87 -26.10 4.51
N VAL A 496 -8.39 -26.28 3.29
CA VAL A 496 -7.16 -27.03 3.01
C VAL A 496 -5.96 -26.32 3.65
N SER A 497 -5.04 -27.14 4.17
CA SER A 497 -3.83 -26.82 4.95
C SER A 497 -2.94 -25.72 4.39
#